data_AF-A0A545VGZ9-F1
#
_entry.id   AF-A0A545VGZ9-F1
#
_cell.length_a   1.000
_cell.length_b   1.000
_cell.length_c   1.000
_cell.angle_alpha   90.00
_cell.angle_beta   90.00
_cell.angle_gamma   90.00
#
_symmetry.space_group_name_H-M   'P 1'
#
loop_
_entity.id
_entity.type
_entity.pdbx_description
1 polymer ?
#
loop_
_entity_poly.entity_id
_entity_poly.type
_entity_poly.pdbx_seq_one_letter_code
_entity_poly.pdbx_strand_id
1 'polypeptide(L)'
;MDPSSVIRVIGVIAQVTQAIYVYGDAVKECKTEVAQLRCELFGMQAALKQMEQDLKLVQQNSSLHSVHSPSLYSPQCQEMLSETHQVLLQLANSLQVGSAKHESITRRLVWPLKRPQVKSLATHLERLKTFFILAVTQDSLQATQDIQYSLDALSESVQEIRQTHEEQTVYLDAMDWLGPCNPNVAHTTASACRLVGTNSWFLEEAFQDWVSETVPVLWLKGKPGSGKTCLMSACADRYATVWHPNESRNLSDVGAVGFYNQVAVSRTFTAPTTTRYHKSLEAYLAHSSRSSADSTLASGV
;
A
#
# COMPACT_ATOMS: atom_id res chain seq x y z
N MET A 1 -11.16 19.32 -16.24
CA MET A 1 -12.21 20.34 -16.18
C MET A 1 -11.77 21.46 -15.25
N ASP A 2 -12.09 22.72 -15.53
CA ASP A 2 -11.79 23.83 -14.61
C ASP A 2 -12.92 23.94 -13.56
N PRO A 3 -12.62 23.80 -12.24
CA PRO A 3 -13.62 23.96 -11.17
C PRO A 3 -14.46 25.23 -11.26
N SER A 4 -13.91 26.27 -11.92
CA SER A 4 -14.61 27.55 -12.17
C SER A 4 -15.96 27.38 -12.89
N SER A 5 -16.08 26.41 -13.80
CA SER A 5 -17.29 26.22 -14.61
C SER A 5 -18.46 25.72 -13.78
N VAL A 6 -18.21 24.78 -12.87
CA VAL A 6 -19.21 24.24 -11.94
C VAL A 6 -19.64 25.32 -10.95
N ILE A 7 -18.68 26.03 -10.36
CA ILE A 7 -18.92 27.12 -9.40
C ILE A 7 -19.76 28.23 -10.04
N ARG A 8 -19.47 28.59 -11.29
CA ARG A 8 -20.26 29.58 -12.04
C ARG A 8 -21.72 29.16 -12.18
N VAL A 9 -21.98 27.92 -12.57
CA VAL A 9 -23.36 27.41 -12.71
C VAL A 9 -24.07 27.40 -11.35
N ILE A 10 -23.41 26.95 -10.28
CA ILE A 10 -23.95 26.99 -8.91
C ILE A 10 -24.34 28.42 -8.51
N GLY A 11 -23.49 29.41 -8.84
CA GLY A 11 -23.77 30.83 -8.58
C GLY A 11 -25.03 31.33 -9.31
N VAL A 12 -25.19 30.97 -10.59
CA VAL A 12 -26.37 31.35 -11.38
C VAL A 12 -27.64 30.66 -10.83
N ILE A 13 -27.56 29.39 -10.45
CA ILE A 13 -28.69 28.68 -9.82
C ILE A 13 -29.17 29.41 -8.56
N ALA A 14 -28.24 29.86 -7.71
CA ALA A 14 -28.59 30.60 -6.49
C ALA A 14 -29.32 31.91 -6.80
N GLN A 15 -28.86 32.66 -7.81
CA GLN A 15 -29.50 33.92 -8.24
C GLN A 15 -30.91 33.68 -8.79
N VAL A 16 -31.07 32.68 -9.67
CA VAL A 16 -32.38 32.31 -10.25
C VAL A 16 -33.33 31.82 -9.16
N THR A 17 -32.84 31.01 -8.23
CA THR A 17 -33.60 30.53 -7.09
C THR A 17 -34.14 31.71 -6.26
N GLN A 18 -33.30 32.70 -5.95
CA GLN A 18 -33.74 33.90 -5.22
C GLN A 18 -34.84 34.67 -5.97
N ALA A 19 -34.70 34.83 -7.29
CA ALA A 19 -35.74 35.46 -8.10
C ALA A 19 -37.08 34.70 -8.05
N ILE A 20 -37.02 33.37 -8.04
CA ILE A 20 -38.19 32.49 -7.92
C ILE A 20 -38.83 32.58 -6.53
N TYR A 21 -38.04 32.75 -5.45
CA TYR A 21 -38.56 32.97 -4.10
C TYR A 21 -39.39 34.26 -4.01
N VAL A 22 -38.84 35.37 -4.49
CA VAL A 22 -39.53 36.67 -4.52
C VAL A 22 -40.81 36.58 -5.35
N TYR A 23 -40.77 35.86 -6.47
CA TYR A 23 -41.92 35.61 -7.32
C TYR A 23 -43.02 34.79 -6.61
N GLY A 24 -42.65 33.69 -5.96
CA GLY A 24 -43.59 32.78 -5.30
C GLY A 24 -44.36 33.40 -4.14
N ASP A 25 -43.75 34.36 -3.44
CA ASP A 25 -44.41 35.13 -2.40
C ASP A 25 -45.46 36.11 -2.97
N ALA A 26 -45.17 36.67 -4.15
CA ALA A 26 -46.04 37.65 -4.80
C ALA A 26 -47.25 37.05 -5.55
N VAL A 27 -47.19 35.77 -5.97
CA VAL A 27 -48.24 35.14 -6.81
C VAL A 27 -48.74 33.82 -6.20
N LYS A 28 -49.91 33.89 -5.55
CA LYS A 28 -50.52 32.72 -4.89
C LYS A 28 -51.01 31.62 -5.85
N GLU A 29 -51.28 31.94 -7.12
CA GLU A 29 -51.84 31.00 -8.11
C GLU A 29 -50.83 30.01 -8.69
N CYS A 30 -49.52 30.30 -8.62
CA CYS A 30 -48.47 29.50 -9.27
C CYS A 30 -47.57 28.77 -8.26
N LYS A 31 -48.09 28.49 -7.06
CA LYS A 31 -47.32 27.87 -5.97
C LYS A 31 -46.73 26.52 -6.35
N THR A 32 -47.47 25.71 -7.10
CA THR A 32 -47.04 24.37 -7.49
C THR A 32 -45.89 24.42 -8.51
N GLU A 33 -46.01 25.25 -9.54
CA GLU A 33 -44.96 25.42 -10.55
C GLU A 33 -43.69 26.03 -9.96
N VAL A 34 -43.85 27.00 -9.05
CA VAL A 34 -42.73 27.58 -8.29
C VAL A 34 -42.06 26.53 -7.42
N ALA A 35 -42.83 25.71 -6.72
CA ALA A 35 -42.29 24.63 -5.90
C ALA A 35 -41.54 23.60 -6.75
N GLN A 36 -42.10 23.20 -7.88
CA GLN A 36 -41.47 22.26 -8.81
C GLN A 36 -40.13 22.82 -9.32
N LEU A 37 -40.12 24.04 -9.85
CA LEU A 37 -38.89 24.66 -10.37
C LEU A 37 -37.82 24.82 -9.27
N ARG A 38 -38.23 25.11 -8.04
CA ARG A 38 -37.32 25.15 -6.89
C ARG A 38 -36.74 23.78 -6.56
N CYS A 39 -37.56 22.72 -6.59
CA CYS A 39 -37.09 21.35 -6.42
C CYS A 39 -36.08 20.97 -7.51
N GLU A 40 -36.36 21.34 -8.77
CA GLU A 40 -35.45 21.09 -9.89
C GLU A 40 -34.09 21.77 -9.70
N LEU A 41 -34.10 23.06 -9.37
CA LEU A 41 -32.89 23.84 -9.13
C LEU A 41 -32.12 23.36 -7.90
N PHE A 42 -32.81 22.98 -6.83
CA PHE A 42 -32.18 22.47 -5.62
C PHE A 42 -31.50 21.13 -5.87
N GLY A 43 -32.18 20.19 -6.55
CA GLY A 43 -31.60 18.89 -6.91
C GLY A 43 -30.36 19.05 -7.79
N MET A 44 -30.43 19.96 -8.77
CA MET A 44 -29.30 20.28 -9.64
C MET A 44 -28.15 20.92 -8.86
N GLN A 45 -28.44 21.86 -7.95
CA GLN A 45 -27.43 22.48 -7.10
C GLN A 45 -26.74 21.46 -6.18
N ALA A 46 -27.49 20.52 -5.61
CA ALA A 46 -26.94 19.47 -4.77
C ALA A 46 -25.97 18.58 -5.56
N ALA A 47 -26.38 18.13 -6.75
CA ALA A 47 -25.51 17.33 -7.63
C ALA A 47 -24.24 18.10 -8.02
N LEU A 48 -24.36 19.36 -8.45
CA LEU A 48 -23.21 20.18 -8.82
C LEU A 48 -22.29 20.51 -7.64
N LYS A 49 -22.83 20.69 -6.44
CA LYS A 49 -22.00 20.85 -5.22
C LYS A 49 -21.24 19.59 -4.88
N GLN A 50 -21.84 18.42 -5.08
CA GLN A 50 -21.12 17.15 -4.90
C GLN A 50 -19.95 17.07 -5.90
N MET A 51 -20.20 17.36 -7.17
CA MET A 51 -19.15 17.43 -8.19
C MET A 51 -18.03 18.43 -7.81
N GLU A 52 -18.37 19.59 -7.27
CA GLU A 52 -17.39 20.57 -6.79
C GLU A 52 -16.53 20.02 -5.63
N GLN A 53 -17.12 19.26 -4.72
CA GLN A 53 -16.41 18.61 -3.61
C GLN A 53 -15.47 17.53 -4.14
N ASP A 54 -15.94 16.70 -5.08
CA ASP A 54 -15.13 15.65 -5.69
C ASP A 54 -13.90 16.25 -6.40
N LEU A 55 -14.06 17.37 -7.12
CA LEU A 55 -12.94 18.11 -7.72
C LEU A 55 -11.92 18.59 -6.68
N LYS A 56 -12.37 19.09 -5.53
CA LYS A 56 -11.47 19.54 -4.46
C LYS A 56 -10.67 18.38 -3.87
N LEU A 57 -11.32 17.22 -3.70
CA LEU A 57 -10.65 16.02 -3.19
C LEU A 57 -9.58 15.51 -4.17
N VAL A 58 -9.88 15.47 -5.47
CA VAL A 58 -8.91 15.08 -6.50
C VAL A 58 -7.72 16.04 -6.56
N GLN A 59 -7.97 17.35 -6.42
CA GLN A 59 -6.90 18.36 -6.46
C GLN A 59 -6.00 18.33 -5.22
N GLN A 60 -6.54 17.95 -4.06
CA GLN A 60 -5.78 17.87 -2.80
C GLN A 60 -5.02 16.55 -2.65
N ASN A 61 -5.58 15.44 -3.13
CA ASN A 61 -5.01 14.10 -2.99
C ASN A 61 -4.29 13.67 -4.27
N SER A 62 -3.13 14.28 -4.53
CA SER A 62 -2.23 13.93 -5.64
C SER A 62 -1.43 12.64 -5.39
N SER A 63 -2.04 11.62 -4.77
CA SER A 63 -1.42 10.32 -4.48
C SER A 63 -2.08 9.21 -5.30
N LEU A 64 -1.30 8.17 -5.63
CA LEU A 64 -1.53 7.05 -6.56
C LEU A 64 -2.91 6.34 -6.58
N HIS A 65 -3.82 6.64 -5.65
CA HIS A 65 -5.18 6.14 -5.60
C HIS A 65 -6.17 7.31 -5.65
N SER A 66 -6.21 8.01 -6.79
CA SER A 66 -7.17 9.09 -7.03
C SER A 66 -8.56 8.46 -7.16
N VAL A 67 -9.52 8.94 -6.37
CA VAL A 67 -10.94 8.78 -6.71
C VAL A 67 -11.11 9.36 -8.11
N HIS A 68 -11.27 8.50 -9.10
CA HIS A 68 -11.48 8.95 -10.47
C HIS A 68 -12.94 9.37 -10.58
N SER A 69 -13.17 10.64 -10.90
CA SER A 69 -14.49 11.15 -11.27
C SER A 69 -14.54 11.27 -12.80
N PRO A 70 -14.63 10.16 -13.55
CA PRO A 70 -14.52 10.19 -15.01
C PRO A 70 -15.61 11.04 -15.66
N SER A 71 -16.78 11.14 -15.03
CA SER A 71 -17.88 11.95 -15.53
C SER A 71 -17.52 13.43 -15.59
N LEU A 72 -16.69 13.92 -14.66
CA LEU A 72 -16.27 15.33 -14.57
C LEU A 72 -15.29 15.74 -15.66
N TYR A 73 -14.50 14.81 -16.19
CA TYR A 73 -13.55 15.07 -17.28
C TYR A 73 -14.15 14.79 -18.65
N SER A 74 -15.38 14.28 -18.70
CA SER A 74 -16.06 14.00 -19.96
C SER A 74 -16.39 15.30 -20.73
N PRO A 75 -16.19 15.32 -22.06
CA PRO A 75 -16.61 16.48 -22.87
C PRO A 75 -18.14 16.71 -22.80
N GLN A 76 -18.92 15.64 -22.57
CA GLN A 76 -20.36 15.72 -22.37
C GLN A 76 -20.71 16.55 -21.14
N CYS A 77 -20.00 16.39 -20.01
CA CYS A 77 -20.26 17.20 -18.81
C CYS A 77 -20.00 18.69 -19.06
N GLN A 78 -18.97 19.04 -19.83
CA GLN A 78 -18.71 20.42 -20.25
C GLN A 78 -19.86 21.02 -21.05
N GLU A 79 -20.36 20.26 -22.02
CA GLU A 79 -21.48 20.65 -22.85
C GLU A 79 -22.74 20.87 -22.00
N MET A 80 -23.06 19.91 -21.14
CA MET A 80 -24.22 19.98 -20.25
C MET A 80 -24.12 21.15 -19.25
N LEU A 81 -22.93 21.44 -18.71
CA LEU A 81 -22.71 22.63 -17.86
C LEU A 81 -22.93 23.94 -18.62
N SER A 82 -22.47 23.99 -19.88
CA SER A 82 -22.64 25.17 -20.73
C SER A 82 -24.12 25.39 -21.11
N GLU A 83 -24.82 24.31 -21.45
CA GLU A 83 -26.25 24.31 -21.75
C GLU A 83 -27.07 24.71 -20.53
N THR A 84 -26.75 24.16 -19.36
CA THR A 84 -27.37 24.54 -18.08
C THR A 84 -27.21 26.03 -17.81
N HIS A 85 -26.01 26.56 -18.00
CA HIS A 85 -25.76 28.00 -17.85
C HIS A 85 -26.65 28.83 -18.79
N GLN A 86 -26.78 28.44 -20.06
CA GLN A 86 -27.62 29.14 -21.03
C GLN A 86 -29.11 29.07 -20.66
N VAL A 87 -29.63 27.90 -20.31
CA VAL A 87 -31.02 27.68 -19.92
C VAL A 87 -31.36 28.50 -18.67
N LEU A 88 -30.46 28.54 -17.69
CA LEU A 88 -30.65 29.35 -16.47
C LEU A 88 -30.67 30.85 -16.76
N LEU A 89 -29.82 31.35 -17.67
CA LEU A 89 -29.86 32.76 -18.08
C LEU A 89 -31.14 33.11 -18.85
N GLN A 90 -31.60 32.22 -19.73
CA GLN A 90 -32.89 32.41 -20.42
C GLN A 90 -34.05 32.43 -19.42
N LEU A 91 -34.03 31.54 -18.44
CA LEU A 91 -35.01 31.51 -17.36
C LEU A 91 -34.93 32.81 -16.54
N ALA A 92 -33.74 33.26 -16.13
CA ALA A 92 -33.54 34.51 -15.39
C ALA A 92 -34.13 35.71 -16.16
N ASN A 93 -33.80 35.85 -17.44
CA ASN A 93 -34.30 36.92 -18.31
C ASN A 93 -35.83 36.86 -18.46
N SER A 94 -36.40 35.66 -18.55
CA SER A 94 -37.85 35.48 -18.63
C SER A 94 -38.58 35.85 -17.32
N LEU A 95 -37.88 35.76 -16.18
CA LEU A 95 -38.39 36.12 -14.85
C LEU A 95 -38.23 37.62 -14.55
N GLN A 96 -37.23 38.30 -15.12
CA GLN A 96 -36.89 39.72 -14.87
C GLN A 96 -37.76 40.76 -15.60
N VAL A 97 -39.06 40.51 -15.83
CA VAL A 97 -39.93 41.45 -16.59
C VAL A 97 -40.18 42.77 -15.83
N GLY A 98 -39.31 43.76 -16.08
CA GLY A 98 -39.58 45.20 -16.06
C GLY A 98 -39.57 45.93 -14.71
N SER A 99 -38.41 46.49 -14.34
CA SER A 99 -38.33 47.63 -13.43
C SER A 99 -38.93 48.87 -14.11
N ALA A 100 -40.25 49.01 -14.08
CA ALA A 100 -40.92 50.27 -14.37
C ALA A 100 -41.68 50.71 -13.12
N LYS A 101 -41.27 51.85 -12.57
CA LYS A 101 -41.90 52.54 -11.45
C LYS A 101 -43.38 52.76 -11.80
N HIS A 102 -44.24 52.29 -10.91
CA HIS A 102 -45.70 52.46 -10.91
C HIS A 102 -46.57 51.53 -11.79
N GLU A 103 -47.50 50.93 -11.05
CA GLU A 103 -48.78 50.31 -11.41
C GLU A 103 -48.86 48.90 -12.04
N SER A 104 -49.66 48.09 -11.35
CA SER A 104 -50.12 46.73 -11.64
C SER A 104 -49.10 45.60 -11.41
N ILE A 105 -48.68 45.48 -10.14
CA ILE A 105 -47.99 44.34 -9.55
C ILE A 105 -48.75 43.01 -9.81
N THR A 106 -50.09 43.01 -9.89
CA THR A 106 -50.87 41.77 -9.96
C THR A 106 -51.11 41.21 -11.39
N ARG A 107 -51.09 42.02 -12.46
CA ARG A 107 -51.23 41.50 -13.84
C ARG A 107 -49.91 41.14 -14.53
N ARG A 108 -48.76 41.67 -14.08
CA ARG A 108 -47.44 41.38 -14.66
C ARG A 108 -46.78 40.11 -14.12
N LEU A 109 -47.19 39.65 -12.94
CA LEU A 109 -46.56 38.52 -12.26
C LEU A 109 -47.25 37.16 -12.55
N VAL A 110 -48.48 37.12 -13.05
CA VAL A 110 -49.17 35.83 -13.32
C VAL A 110 -48.57 35.06 -14.52
N TRP A 111 -47.86 35.75 -15.43
CA TRP A 111 -47.74 35.24 -16.79
C TRP A 111 -46.50 34.38 -17.13
N PRO A 112 -45.25 34.61 -16.67
CA PRO A 112 -44.10 33.93 -17.26
C PRO A 112 -44.15 32.41 -17.09
N LEU A 113 -44.53 31.88 -15.92
CA LEU A 113 -44.64 30.41 -15.70
C LEU A 113 -45.79 29.76 -16.47
N LYS A 114 -46.84 30.52 -16.80
CA LYS A 114 -47.93 30.03 -17.68
C LYS A 114 -47.51 30.02 -19.15
N ARG A 115 -46.39 30.67 -19.53
CA ARG A 115 -45.87 30.66 -20.91
C ARG A 115 -45.35 29.26 -21.29
N PRO A 116 -45.66 28.78 -22.50
CA PRO A 116 -45.09 27.55 -23.04
C PRO A 116 -43.55 27.54 -23.00
N GLN A 117 -42.91 28.69 -23.24
CA GLN A 117 -41.45 28.80 -23.22
C GLN A 117 -40.84 28.47 -21.84
N VAL A 118 -41.37 29.02 -20.76
CA VAL A 118 -40.83 28.79 -19.40
C VAL A 118 -41.08 27.35 -18.96
N LYS A 119 -42.24 26.78 -19.32
CA LYS A 119 -42.49 25.34 -19.13
C LYS A 119 -41.48 24.48 -19.87
N SER A 120 -41.17 24.82 -21.12
CA SER A 120 -40.13 24.14 -21.90
C SER A 120 -38.75 24.24 -21.25
N LEU A 121 -38.39 25.41 -20.72
CA LEU A 121 -37.13 25.61 -19.99
C LEU A 121 -37.09 24.78 -18.70
N ALA A 122 -38.21 24.71 -17.96
CA ALA A 122 -38.31 23.89 -16.75
C ALA A 122 -38.16 22.39 -17.04
N THR A 123 -38.83 21.88 -18.09
CA THR A 123 -38.64 20.49 -18.54
C THR A 123 -37.20 20.23 -19.00
N HIS A 124 -36.55 21.23 -19.61
CA HIS A 124 -35.14 21.10 -19.98
C HIS A 124 -34.23 21.04 -18.75
N LEU A 125 -34.46 21.90 -17.75
CA LEU A 125 -33.74 21.85 -16.48
C LEU A 125 -33.93 20.51 -15.75
N GLU A 126 -35.11 19.90 -15.82
CA GLU A 126 -35.35 18.56 -15.25
C GLU A 126 -34.47 17.48 -15.91
N ARG A 127 -34.29 17.54 -17.23
CA ARG A 127 -33.39 16.63 -17.96
C ARG A 127 -31.93 16.87 -17.59
N LEU A 128 -31.51 18.13 -17.53
CA LEU A 128 -30.15 18.51 -17.13
C LEU A 128 -29.85 18.12 -15.69
N LYS A 129 -30.78 18.32 -14.76
CA LYS A 129 -30.72 17.82 -13.39
C LYS A 129 -30.49 16.31 -13.37
N THR A 130 -31.30 15.57 -14.12
CA THR A 130 -31.21 14.10 -14.19
C THR A 130 -29.83 13.67 -14.68
N PHE A 131 -29.27 14.33 -15.69
CA PHE A 131 -27.91 14.09 -16.15
C PHE A 131 -26.87 14.25 -15.01
N PHE A 132 -26.88 15.38 -14.29
CA PHE A 132 -25.91 15.61 -13.22
C PHE A 132 -26.06 14.63 -12.06
N ILE A 133 -27.29 14.27 -11.69
CA ILE A 133 -27.54 13.26 -10.66
C ILE A 133 -26.97 11.90 -11.09
N LEU A 134 -27.20 11.49 -12.34
CA LEU A 134 -26.67 10.24 -12.88
C LEU A 134 -25.14 10.24 -12.94
N ALA A 135 -24.52 11.34 -13.36
CA ALA A 135 -23.07 11.50 -13.39
C ALA A 135 -22.45 11.36 -11.99
N VAL A 136 -23.00 12.04 -10.98
CA VAL A 136 -22.54 11.90 -9.57
C VAL A 136 -22.76 10.47 -9.06
N THR A 137 -23.89 9.86 -9.40
CA THR A 137 -24.21 8.48 -8.97
C THR A 137 -23.26 7.47 -9.60
N GLN A 138 -22.92 7.65 -10.88
CA GLN A 138 -21.94 6.83 -11.59
C GLN A 138 -20.57 6.91 -10.94
N ASP A 139 -20.08 8.13 -10.66
CA ASP A 139 -18.79 8.33 -10.01
C ASP A 139 -18.78 7.73 -8.58
N SER A 140 -19.89 7.86 -7.84
CA SER A 140 -20.04 7.26 -6.51
C SER A 140 -20.03 5.71 -6.54
N LEU A 141 -20.69 5.13 -7.55
CA LEU A 141 -20.70 3.68 -7.77
C LEU A 141 -19.31 3.17 -8.10
N GLN A 142 -18.58 3.88 -8.98
CA GLN A 142 -17.23 3.50 -9.35
C GLN A 142 -16.28 3.56 -8.15
N ALA A 143 -16.34 4.64 -7.34
CA ALA A 143 -15.55 4.72 -6.11
C ALA A 143 -15.84 3.56 -5.14
N THR A 144 -17.11 3.13 -5.06
CA THR A 144 -17.51 1.98 -4.24
C THR A 144 -16.94 0.67 -4.80
N GLN A 145 -16.92 0.50 -6.13
CA GLN A 145 -16.30 -0.67 -6.79
C GLN A 145 -14.79 -0.71 -6.56
N ASP A 146 -14.10 0.42 -6.69
CA ASP A 146 -12.66 0.53 -6.44
C ASP A 146 -12.30 0.14 -4.98
N ILE A 147 -13.14 0.55 -4.02
CA ILE A 147 -13.03 0.13 -2.62
C ILE A 147 -13.23 -1.38 -2.49
N GLN A 148 -14.24 -1.97 -3.14
CA GLN A 148 -14.48 -3.41 -3.10
C GLN A 148 -13.28 -4.20 -3.64
N TYR A 149 -12.73 -3.82 -4.80
CA TYR A 149 -11.53 -4.46 -5.33
C TYR A 149 -10.33 -4.35 -4.37
N SER A 150 -10.16 -3.19 -3.74
CA SER A 150 -9.09 -2.98 -2.77
C SER A 150 -9.28 -3.83 -1.51
N LEU A 151 -10.53 -4.03 -1.07
CA LEU A 151 -10.85 -4.89 0.08
C LEU A 151 -10.64 -6.37 -0.25
N ASP A 152 -10.99 -6.82 -1.45
CA ASP A 152 -10.76 -8.20 -1.88
C ASP A 152 -9.26 -8.49 -1.95
N ALA A 153 -8.47 -7.60 -2.54
CA ALA A 153 -7.01 -7.72 -2.59
C ALA A 153 -6.39 -7.70 -1.18
N LEU A 154 -6.89 -6.85 -0.28
CA LEU A 154 -6.46 -6.84 1.11
C LEU A 154 -6.82 -8.16 1.82
N SER A 155 -8.03 -8.67 1.61
CA SER A 155 -8.47 -9.94 2.19
C SER A 155 -7.59 -11.10 1.74
N GLU A 156 -7.22 -11.14 0.46
CA GLU A 156 -6.29 -12.13 -0.09
C GLU A 156 -4.91 -12.02 0.58
N SER A 157 -4.34 -10.82 0.67
CA SER A 157 -3.04 -10.61 1.34
C SER A 157 -3.07 -11.00 2.82
N VAL A 158 -4.16 -10.73 3.53
CA VAL A 158 -4.33 -11.11 4.93
C VAL A 158 -4.44 -12.63 5.06
N GLN A 159 -5.08 -13.30 4.11
CA GLN A 159 -5.18 -14.76 4.09
C GLN A 159 -3.81 -15.40 3.82
N GLU A 160 -3.03 -14.87 2.88
CA GLU A 160 -1.65 -15.32 2.63
C GLU A 160 -0.79 -15.20 3.89
N ILE A 161 -0.82 -14.03 4.56
CA ILE A 161 -0.07 -13.81 5.80
C ILE A 161 -0.47 -14.82 6.89
N ARG A 162 -1.77 -15.12 7.03
CA ARG A 162 -2.24 -16.12 7.99
C ARG A 162 -1.74 -17.51 7.67
N GLN A 163 -1.79 -17.91 6.40
CA GLN A 163 -1.28 -19.21 5.96
C GLN A 163 0.22 -19.34 6.23
N THR A 164 1.01 -18.33 5.88
CA THR A 164 2.46 -18.32 6.18
C THR A 164 2.73 -18.42 7.68
N HIS A 165 1.96 -17.70 8.49
CA HIS A 165 2.10 -17.77 9.95
C HIS A 165 1.72 -19.14 10.51
N GLU A 166 0.63 -19.75 10.03
CA GLU A 166 0.22 -21.11 10.41
C GLU A 166 1.30 -22.13 10.04
N GLU A 167 1.83 -22.09 8.81
CA GLU A 167 2.92 -22.96 8.37
C GLU A 167 4.18 -22.79 9.25
N GLN A 168 4.53 -21.55 9.59
CA GLN A 168 5.66 -21.25 10.46
C GLN A 168 5.44 -21.80 11.88
N THR A 169 4.23 -21.69 12.43
CA THR A 169 3.92 -22.25 13.74
C THR A 169 4.02 -23.78 13.76
N VAL A 170 3.47 -24.46 12.75
CA VAL A 170 3.56 -25.92 12.63
C VAL A 170 5.02 -26.36 12.48
N TYR A 171 5.82 -25.62 11.72
CA TYR A 171 7.25 -25.89 11.59
C TYR A 171 7.98 -25.80 12.94
N LEU A 172 7.75 -24.73 13.70
CA LEU A 172 8.38 -24.53 15.00
C LEU A 172 7.95 -25.60 16.01
N ASP A 173 6.67 -25.96 16.04
CA ASP A 173 6.14 -27.03 16.91
C ASP A 173 6.74 -28.40 16.55
N ALA A 174 6.89 -28.69 15.25
CA ALA A 174 7.55 -29.92 14.80
C ALA A 174 9.04 -29.96 15.18
N MET A 175 9.74 -28.82 15.12
CA MET A 175 11.13 -28.70 15.55
C MET A 175 11.28 -28.92 17.06
N ASP A 176 10.37 -28.37 17.87
CA ASP A 176 10.36 -28.60 19.32
C ASP A 176 10.06 -30.08 19.66
N TRP A 177 9.11 -30.70 18.95
CA TRP A 177 8.79 -32.11 19.13
C TRP A 177 9.94 -33.06 18.76
N LEU A 178 10.61 -32.81 17.63
CA LEU A 178 11.69 -33.69 17.14
C LEU A 178 12.96 -33.63 18.02
N GLY A 179 13.12 -32.62 18.87
CA GLY A 179 14.34 -32.45 19.66
C GLY A 179 14.17 -31.48 20.83
N PRO A 180 14.25 -31.95 22.10
CA PRO A 180 14.10 -31.08 23.27
C PRO A 180 15.27 -30.09 23.48
N CYS A 181 16.32 -30.18 22.68
CA CYS A 181 17.48 -29.29 22.75
C CYS A 181 17.41 -28.30 21.60
N ASN A 182 17.22 -27.02 21.95
CA ASN A 182 17.26 -25.93 20.98
C ASN A 182 18.66 -25.85 20.31
N PRO A 183 18.77 -26.12 18.99
CA PRO A 183 20.06 -26.14 18.30
C PRO A 183 20.74 -24.77 18.28
N ASN A 184 19.96 -23.68 18.34
CA ASN A 184 20.51 -22.32 18.40
C ASN A 184 21.27 -22.09 19.70
N VAL A 185 20.74 -22.54 20.85
CA VAL A 185 21.43 -22.40 22.13
C VAL A 185 22.76 -23.16 22.13
N ALA A 186 22.76 -24.39 21.61
CA ALA A 186 23.96 -25.21 21.47
C ALA A 186 24.98 -24.55 20.52
N HIS A 187 24.51 -24.01 19.39
CA HIS A 187 25.34 -23.31 18.41
C HIS A 187 25.93 -22.01 18.99
N THR A 188 25.12 -21.13 19.61
CA THR A 188 25.58 -19.87 20.20
C THR A 188 26.61 -20.11 21.28
N THR A 189 26.38 -21.09 22.17
CA THR A 189 27.34 -21.46 23.21
C THR A 189 28.64 -21.97 22.59
N ALA A 190 28.55 -22.87 21.60
CA ALA A 190 29.72 -23.41 20.93
C ALA A 190 30.51 -22.37 20.12
N SER A 191 29.82 -21.40 19.52
CA SER A 191 30.40 -20.29 18.76
C SER A 191 31.10 -19.30 19.70
N ALA A 192 30.47 -18.96 20.84
CA ALA A 192 31.07 -18.09 21.86
C ALA A 192 32.33 -18.68 22.50
N CYS A 193 32.36 -20.00 22.72
CA CYS A 193 33.53 -20.69 23.27
C CYS A 193 34.61 -21.01 22.22
N ARG A 194 34.38 -20.71 20.93
CA ARG A 194 35.31 -21.06 19.85
C ARG A 194 36.45 -20.05 19.74
N LEU A 195 37.68 -20.54 19.85
CA LEU A 195 38.87 -19.73 19.57
C LEU A 195 39.06 -19.55 18.06
N VAL A 196 39.25 -18.30 17.63
CA VAL A 196 39.46 -17.91 16.22
C VAL A 196 40.65 -18.66 15.62
N GLY A 197 40.49 -19.16 14.39
CA GLY A 197 41.54 -19.90 13.66
C GLY A 197 41.65 -21.40 13.99
N THR A 198 40.99 -21.89 15.05
CA THR A 198 41.15 -23.30 15.50
C THR A 198 40.56 -24.34 14.53
N ASN A 199 39.65 -23.92 13.65
CA ASN A 199 38.93 -24.79 12.73
C ASN A 199 39.34 -24.60 11.25
N SER A 200 40.33 -23.73 10.95
CA SER A 200 40.75 -23.42 9.58
C SER A 200 41.17 -24.65 8.78
N TRP A 201 41.92 -25.55 9.42
CA TRP A 201 42.39 -26.82 8.84
C TRP A 201 41.27 -27.68 8.23
N PHE A 202 40.04 -27.54 8.73
CA PHE A 202 38.88 -28.25 8.19
C PHE A 202 38.06 -27.34 7.26
N LEU A 203 37.86 -26.07 7.63
CA LEU A 203 36.98 -25.14 6.90
C LEU A 203 37.54 -24.70 5.54
N GLU A 204 38.86 -24.73 5.35
CA GLU A 204 39.53 -24.28 4.13
C GLU A 204 39.53 -25.33 3.02
N GLU A 205 39.69 -26.61 3.37
CA GLU A 205 39.79 -27.71 2.39
C GLU A 205 38.63 -28.70 2.56
N ALA A 206 38.65 -29.50 3.64
CA ALA A 206 37.72 -30.62 3.82
C ALA A 206 36.24 -30.21 3.84
N PHE A 207 35.92 -29.01 4.32
CA PHE A 207 34.56 -28.47 4.29
C PHE A 207 34.13 -28.08 2.87
N GLN A 208 35.02 -27.48 2.06
CA GLN A 208 34.70 -27.10 0.69
C GLN A 208 34.45 -28.34 -0.17
N ASP A 209 35.30 -29.36 -0.01
CA ASP A 209 35.13 -30.65 -0.66
C ASP A 209 33.78 -31.26 -0.28
N TRP A 210 33.48 -31.32 1.02
CA TRP A 210 32.20 -31.86 1.51
C TRP A 210 30.98 -31.10 0.99
N VAL A 211 31.02 -29.75 0.96
CA VAL A 211 29.91 -28.93 0.43
C VAL A 211 29.75 -29.09 -1.08
N SER A 212 30.83 -29.40 -1.81
CA SER A 212 30.81 -29.63 -3.25
C SER A 212 30.39 -31.05 -3.65
N GLU A 213 30.49 -32.02 -2.73
CA GLU A 213 30.14 -33.43 -2.97
C GLU A 213 28.61 -33.66 -2.94
N THR A 214 28.13 -34.66 -3.68
CA THR A 214 26.70 -35.07 -3.71
C THR A 214 26.26 -35.84 -2.47
N VAL A 215 27.15 -36.12 -1.52
CA VAL A 215 26.85 -36.90 -0.32
C VAL A 215 26.48 -35.97 0.85
N PRO A 216 25.24 -36.02 1.36
CA PRO A 216 24.72 -35.00 2.28
C PRO A 216 25.13 -35.16 3.75
N VAL A 217 26.02 -36.09 4.09
CA VAL A 217 26.31 -36.47 5.50
C VAL A 217 27.79 -36.35 5.83
N LEU A 218 28.10 -35.58 6.88
CA LEU A 218 29.44 -35.44 7.46
C LEU A 218 29.52 -36.15 8.81
N TRP A 219 30.46 -37.08 8.96
CA TRP A 219 30.67 -37.80 10.22
C TRP A 219 31.98 -37.40 10.93
N LEU A 220 31.86 -36.74 12.08
CA LEU A 220 32.98 -36.30 12.93
C LEU A 220 33.24 -37.28 14.09
N LYS A 221 34.39 -37.97 14.10
CA LYS A 221 34.83 -38.83 15.22
C LYS A 221 35.88 -38.13 16.07
N GLY A 222 35.78 -38.27 17.39
CA GLY A 222 36.79 -37.75 18.30
C GLY A 222 36.44 -38.02 19.76
N LYS A 223 37.44 -37.97 20.64
CA LYS A 223 37.25 -38.12 22.10
C LYS A 223 36.33 -37.02 22.65
N PRO A 224 35.63 -37.24 23.78
CA PRO A 224 34.97 -36.16 24.50
C PRO A 224 35.93 -34.97 24.71
N GLY A 225 35.45 -33.74 24.56
CA GLY A 225 36.27 -32.53 24.65
C GLY A 225 37.12 -32.20 23.42
N SER A 226 37.12 -33.00 22.35
CA SER A 226 37.90 -32.72 21.13
C SER A 226 37.36 -31.59 20.23
N GLY A 227 36.43 -30.76 20.72
CA GLY A 227 35.90 -29.61 19.98
C GLY A 227 34.90 -29.92 18.84
N LYS A 228 34.32 -31.12 18.77
CA LYS A 228 33.37 -31.50 17.68
C LYS A 228 32.20 -30.53 17.53
N THR A 229 31.55 -30.15 18.64
CA THR A 229 30.42 -29.21 18.63
C THR A 229 30.85 -27.81 18.17
N CYS A 230 32.03 -27.35 18.57
CA CYS A 230 32.59 -26.06 18.14
C CYS A 230 32.99 -26.08 16.65
N LEU A 231 33.48 -27.22 16.15
CA LEU A 231 33.73 -27.42 14.72
C LEU A 231 32.41 -27.39 13.93
N MET A 232 31.39 -28.09 14.42
CA MET A 232 30.06 -28.10 13.78
C MET A 232 29.42 -26.71 13.72
N SER A 233 29.49 -25.94 14.82
CA SER A 233 29.05 -24.55 14.82
C SER A 233 29.81 -23.69 13.79
N ALA A 234 31.11 -23.95 13.59
CA ALA A 234 31.90 -23.20 12.61
C ALA A 234 31.56 -23.57 11.16
N CYS A 235 31.23 -24.84 10.91
CA CYS A 235 30.70 -25.28 9.63
C CYS A 235 29.36 -24.59 9.33
N ALA A 236 28.45 -24.50 10.31
CA ALA A 236 27.17 -23.83 10.15
C ALA A 236 27.33 -22.34 9.84
N ASP A 237 28.20 -21.63 10.57
CA ASP A 237 28.52 -20.22 10.30
C ASP A 237 29.08 -20.03 8.89
N ARG A 238 30.03 -20.90 8.48
CA ARG A 238 30.64 -20.84 7.15
C ARG A 238 29.61 -21.11 6.06
N TYR A 239 28.73 -22.08 6.25
CA TYR A 239 27.67 -22.41 5.31
C TYR A 239 26.70 -21.23 5.12
N ALA A 240 26.27 -20.58 6.21
CA ALA A 240 25.42 -19.39 6.16
C ALA A 240 26.08 -18.25 5.36
N THR A 241 27.39 -18.02 5.52
CA THR A 241 28.11 -16.99 4.76
C THR A 241 28.26 -17.28 3.27
N VAL A 242 28.30 -18.56 2.88
CA VAL A 242 28.48 -18.97 1.48
C VAL A 242 27.15 -18.96 0.72
N TRP A 243 26.06 -19.35 1.38
CA TRP A 243 24.74 -19.49 0.74
C TRP A 243 23.84 -18.25 0.86
N HIS A 244 24.03 -17.40 1.88
CA HIS A 244 23.25 -16.16 2.05
C HIS A 244 24.15 -14.91 2.15
N PRO A 245 24.82 -14.49 1.05
CA PRO A 245 25.70 -13.32 1.09
C PRO A 245 24.95 -11.97 1.21
N ASN A 246 23.66 -11.90 0.91
CA ASN A 246 22.90 -10.64 0.77
C ASN A 246 21.67 -10.50 1.69
N GLU A 247 21.35 -11.47 2.55
CA GLU A 247 20.30 -11.32 3.56
C GLU A 247 20.89 -10.69 4.83
N SER A 248 20.43 -9.49 5.15
CA SER A 248 20.71 -8.81 6.41
C SER A 248 20.49 -9.79 7.56
N ARG A 249 21.52 -9.96 8.41
CA ARG A 249 21.59 -10.87 9.57
C ARG A 249 20.35 -10.78 10.48
N ASN A 250 19.27 -11.45 10.11
CA ASN A 250 18.23 -11.87 11.02
C ASN A 250 18.48 -13.34 11.32
N LEU A 251 19.02 -13.58 12.51
CA LEU A 251 19.37 -14.92 13.02
C LEU A 251 18.15 -15.86 13.16
N SER A 252 16.93 -15.33 12.99
CA SER A 252 15.68 -16.10 12.99
C SER A 252 15.48 -16.96 11.73
N ASP A 253 16.05 -16.58 10.60
CA ASP A 253 15.83 -17.26 9.31
C ASP A 253 16.86 -18.39 9.04
N VAL A 254 17.92 -18.45 9.84
CA VAL A 254 18.99 -19.47 9.74
C VAL A 254 18.59 -20.79 10.42
N GLY A 255 17.34 -20.90 10.90
CA GLY A 255 16.82 -22.06 11.65
C GLY A 255 16.72 -23.37 10.87
N ALA A 256 16.98 -23.39 9.55
CA ALA A 256 16.70 -24.54 8.70
C ALA A 256 17.90 -25.44 8.36
N VAL A 257 19.02 -25.38 9.08
CA VAL A 257 20.11 -26.37 8.91
C VAL A 257 20.10 -27.37 10.06
N GLY A 258 19.07 -28.23 10.05
CA GLY A 258 18.92 -29.34 10.99
C GLY A 258 19.91 -30.45 10.70
N PHE A 259 21.03 -30.50 11.43
CA PHE A 259 21.91 -31.66 11.43
C PHE A 259 21.51 -32.62 12.55
N TYR A 260 20.67 -33.59 12.21
CA TYR A 260 20.29 -34.68 13.11
C TYR A 260 21.44 -35.65 13.32
N ASN A 261 21.73 -35.92 14.59
CA ASN A 261 22.68 -36.93 15.02
C ASN A 261 22.00 -38.31 15.04
N GLN A 262 21.73 -38.92 13.87
CA GLN A 262 21.46 -40.35 13.79
C GLN A 262 22.08 -41.02 12.56
N VAL A 263 23.00 -41.94 12.89
CA VAL A 263 23.57 -43.08 12.17
C VAL A 263 23.12 -43.33 10.72
N ALA A 264 24.03 -43.06 9.77
CA ALA A 264 24.36 -43.96 8.65
C ALA A 264 25.68 -43.53 7.99
N VAL A 265 26.46 -44.49 7.51
CA VAL A 265 27.90 -44.40 7.22
C VAL A 265 28.20 -43.77 5.86
N SER A 266 29.05 -42.73 5.82
CA SER A 266 30.12 -42.62 4.82
C SER A 266 31.15 -41.54 5.19
N ARG A 267 32.43 -41.92 5.16
CA ARG A 267 33.68 -41.19 5.52
C ARG A 267 33.80 -40.62 6.94
N THR A 268 34.86 -41.03 7.62
CA THR A 268 35.17 -40.65 9.01
C THR A 268 36.32 -39.67 9.07
N PHE A 269 36.09 -38.45 9.56
CA PHE A 269 37.16 -37.53 9.93
C PHE A 269 37.46 -37.66 11.42
N THR A 270 38.72 -37.91 11.77
CA THR A 270 39.20 -37.97 13.15
C THR A 270 39.65 -36.59 13.59
N ALA A 271 38.96 -36.01 14.57
CA ALA A 271 39.40 -34.78 15.23
C ALA A 271 40.80 -35.02 15.84
N PRO A 272 41.78 -34.13 15.59
CA PRO A 272 43.14 -34.33 16.07
C PRO A 272 43.19 -34.35 17.60
N THR A 273 44.16 -35.09 18.15
CA THR A 273 44.41 -35.13 19.60
C THR A 273 45.06 -33.81 20.05
N THR A 274 44.90 -33.45 21.32
CA THR A 274 45.37 -32.22 21.99
C THR A 274 46.80 -31.80 21.63
N THR A 275 47.66 -32.76 21.32
CA THR A 275 49.06 -32.55 20.92
C THR A 275 49.22 -31.83 19.57
N ARG A 276 48.27 -31.94 18.64
CA ARG A 276 48.33 -31.25 17.33
C ARG A 276 47.86 -29.80 17.42
N TYR A 277 46.91 -29.51 18.32
CA TYR A 277 46.49 -28.14 18.63
C TYR A 277 47.64 -27.30 19.19
N HIS A 278 48.56 -27.91 19.96
CA HIS A 278 49.76 -27.25 20.45
C HIS A 278 50.69 -26.80 19.32
N LYS A 279 50.88 -27.63 18.29
CA LYS A 279 51.69 -27.26 17.10
C LYS A 279 51.03 -26.18 16.24
N SER A 280 49.70 -26.18 16.14
CA SER A 280 48.94 -25.13 15.46
C SER A 280 48.98 -23.81 16.23
N LEU A 281 48.91 -23.85 17.56
CA LEU A 281 49.08 -22.69 18.45
C LEU A 281 50.50 -22.13 18.39
N GLU A 282 51.52 -22.99 18.39
CA GLU A 282 52.93 -22.58 18.21
C GLU A 282 53.16 -21.95 16.83
N ALA A 283 52.58 -22.50 15.77
CA ALA A 283 52.66 -21.91 14.43
C ALA A 283 51.93 -20.55 14.34
N TYR A 284 50.79 -20.40 15.01
CA TYR A 284 50.03 -19.15 15.04
C TYR A 284 50.74 -18.06 15.88
N LEU A 285 51.30 -18.43 17.04
CA LEU A 285 52.12 -17.54 17.88
C LEU A 285 53.46 -17.18 17.21
N ALA A 286 54.05 -18.09 16.42
CA ALA A 286 55.23 -17.82 15.60
C ALA A 286 54.93 -16.88 14.41
N HIS A 287 53.72 -16.92 13.85
CA HIS A 287 53.28 -15.98 12.82
C HIS A 287 52.89 -14.61 13.39
N SER A 288 52.24 -14.53 14.55
CA SER A 288 51.89 -13.23 15.16
C SER A 288 53.13 -12.48 15.67
N SER A 289 54.15 -13.20 16.15
CA SER A 289 55.44 -12.62 16.56
C SER A 289 56.28 -12.13 15.37
N ARG A 290 56.25 -12.82 14.22
CA ARG A 290 56.86 -12.31 12.96
C ARG A 290 56.15 -11.08 12.41
N SER A 291 54.82 -11.07 12.43
CA SER A 291 54.02 -9.92 11.98
C SER A 291 54.21 -8.67 12.85
N SER A 292 54.54 -8.84 14.14
CA SER A 292 54.88 -7.77 15.08
C SER A 292 56.31 -7.22 14.87
N ALA A 293 57.26 -8.08 14.48
CA ALA A 293 58.62 -7.66 14.16
C ALA A 293 58.69 -6.87 12.83
N ASP A 294 57.94 -7.28 11.82
CA ASP A 294 57.92 -6.62 10.50
C ASP A 294 57.23 -5.24 10.53
N SER A 295 56.28 -5.02 11.46
CA SER A 295 55.66 -3.69 11.64
C SER A 295 56.56 -2.69 12.38
N THR A 296 57.57 -3.17 13.11
CA THR A 296 58.51 -2.30 13.84
C THR A 296 59.67 -1.83 12.93
N LEU A 297 60.03 -2.61 11.90
CA LEU A 297 61.07 -2.24 10.92
C LEU A 297 60.57 -1.29 9.81
N ALA A 298 59.25 -1.17 9.60
CA ALA A 298 58.67 -0.29 8.58
C ALA A 298 58.40 1.15 9.05
N SER A 299 58.76 1.52 10.29
CA SER A 299 58.51 2.86 10.87
C SER A 299 59.78 3.68 11.16
N GLY A 300 60.94 3.26 10.63
CA GLY A 300 62.21 3.92 10.90
C GLY A 300 63.09 4.09 9.66
N VAL A 301 62.64 4.87 8.67
CA VAL A 301 63.46 5.76 7.80
C VAL A 301 62.58 6.94 7.39
#